data_AF-A0AAQ1GMP6-F1
#
_entry.id   AF-A0AAQ1GMP6-F1
#
_cell.length_a   1.000
_cell.length_b   1.000
_cell.length_c   1.000
_cell.angle_alpha   90.00
_cell.angle_beta   90.00
_cell.angle_gamma   90.00
#
_symmetry.space_group_name_H-M   'P 1'
#
loop_
_entity.id
_entity.type
_entity.pdbx_description
1 polymer ?
#
loop_
_entity_poly.entity_id
_entity_poly.type
_entity_poly.pdbx_seq_one_letter_code
_entity_poly.pdbx_strand_id
1 'polypeptide(L)'
;MIAMAADPATPAKPDLARGQAIAAQVCAACHAADGNSAGGAYPKLAGQHADYLVKQLKDFKPQPGGKPPVRNNAIMAGFASALSDQDMINVAAWFASQTPKPGFAHDAKTVPLGQKIWRGGIADKGVPACAACHGPTGQGIPIQYPRLSGQWSEYLVTQLTAFQQGTRNNNEPMHTISHRLSDDEIKAVADYAAGLH
;
A
#
# COMPACT_ATOMS: atom_id res chain seq x y z
N MET A 1 -29.02 -37.78 4.34
CA MET A 1 -27.57 -37.59 4.15
C MET A 1 -27.24 -36.21 4.69
N ILE A 2 -26.52 -36.12 5.80
CA ILE A 2 -26.12 -34.85 6.42
C ILE A 2 -24.81 -34.43 5.74
N ALA A 3 -24.84 -33.34 4.99
CA ALA A 3 -23.65 -32.75 4.40
C ALA A 3 -22.77 -32.18 5.52
N MET A 4 -21.57 -32.71 5.69
CA MET A 4 -20.56 -32.12 6.55
C MET A 4 -20.06 -30.84 5.86
N ALA A 5 -20.39 -29.68 6.42
CA ALA A 5 -19.73 -28.44 6.06
C ALA A 5 -18.26 -28.56 6.47
N ALA A 6 -17.34 -28.40 5.52
CA ALA A 6 -15.92 -28.31 5.83
C ALA A 6 -15.69 -27.00 6.61
N ASP A 7 -15.11 -27.10 7.80
CA ASP A 7 -14.68 -25.93 8.56
C ASP A 7 -13.66 -25.13 7.75
N PRO A 8 -13.72 -23.79 7.75
CA PRO A 8 -12.70 -22.96 7.11
C PRO A 8 -11.35 -23.24 7.77
N ALA A 9 -10.42 -23.79 6.99
CA ALA A 9 -9.07 -24.09 7.47
C ALA A 9 -8.43 -22.84 8.07
N THR A 10 -7.96 -22.93 9.31
CA THR A 10 -7.13 -21.91 9.95
C THR A 10 -5.96 -21.55 9.03
N PRO A 11 -5.71 -20.26 8.73
CA PRO A 11 -4.58 -19.88 7.89
C PRO A 11 -3.29 -20.47 8.44
N ALA A 12 -2.55 -21.20 7.60
CA ALA A 12 -1.29 -21.77 8.02
C ALA A 12 -0.29 -20.64 8.28
N LYS A 13 0.65 -20.87 9.21
CA LYS A 13 1.75 -19.94 9.47
C LYS A 13 2.47 -19.59 8.16
N PRO A 14 2.94 -18.35 7.97
CA PRO A 14 3.64 -17.97 6.75
C PRO A 14 4.91 -18.81 6.51
N ASP A 15 5.10 -19.25 5.28
CA ASP A 15 6.32 -19.89 4.79
C ASP A 15 7.15 -18.87 4.00
N LEU A 16 8.26 -18.41 4.60
CA LEU A 16 9.14 -17.41 3.99
C LEU A 16 9.89 -17.95 2.77
N ALA A 17 10.24 -19.24 2.72
CA ALA A 17 10.95 -19.82 1.57
C ALA A 17 10.02 -19.89 0.36
N ARG A 18 8.76 -20.29 0.58
CA ARG A 18 7.71 -20.21 -0.44
C ARG A 18 7.45 -18.77 -0.87
N GLY A 19 7.37 -17.84 0.08
CA GLY A 19 7.19 -16.40 -0.18
C GLY A 19 8.31 -15.82 -1.05
N GLN A 20 9.56 -16.15 -0.74
CA GLN A 20 10.73 -15.75 -1.52
C GLN A 20 10.69 -16.30 -2.95
N ALA A 21 10.32 -17.57 -3.12
CA ALA A 21 10.22 -18.20 -4.45
C ALA A 21 9.16 -17.48 -5.31
N ILE A 22 7.99 -17.18 -4.74
CA ILE A 22 6.92 -16.43 -5.43
C ILE A 22 7.41 -15.02 -5.77
N ALA A 23 8.04 -14.32 -4.81
CA ALA A 23 8.55 -12.98 -5.02
C ALA A 23 9.54 -12.95 -6.19
N ALA A 24 10.46 -13.91 -6.26
CA ALA A 24 11.45 -14.01 -7.34
C ALA A 24 10.81 -14.31 -8.71
N GLN A 25 9.81 -15.19 -8.76
CA GLN A 25 9.21 -15.66 -10.02
C GLN A 25 8.14 -14.72 -10.57
N VAL A 26 7.38 -14.07 -9.70
CA VAL A 26 6.13 -13.36 -10.05
C VAL A 26 6.24 -11.86 -9.83
N CYS A 27 6.94 -11.42 -8.78
CA CYS A 27 6.88 -10.03 -8.32
C CYS A 27 8.12 -9.20 -8.71
N ALA A 28 9.29 -9.85 -8.78
CA ALA A 28 10.59 -9.19 -8.82
C ALA A 28 10.82 -8.34 -10.07
N ALA A 29 10.16 -8.67 -11.20
CA ALA A 29 10.27 -7.89 -12.44
C ALA A 29 9.82 -6.44 -12.29
N CYS A 30 8.89 -6.16 -11.35
CA CYS A 30 8.37 -4.81 -11.10
C CYS A 30 8.79 -4.28 -9.72
N HIS A 31 8.74 -5.12 -8.69
CA HIS A 31 8.96 -4.70 -7.31
C HIS A 31 10.38 -4.94 -6.79
N ALA A 32 11.27 -5.51 -7.61
CA ALA A 32 12.56 -6.08 -7.21
C ALA A 32 12.43 -7.30 -6.27
N ALA A 33 13.47 -8.13 -6.22
CA ALA A 33 13.48 -9.36 -5.42
C ALA A 33 13.40 -9.09 -3.90
N ASP A 34 13.98 -7.96 -3.45
CA ASP A 34 13.96 -7.48 -2.08
C ASP A 34 12.77 -6.53 -1.79
N GLY A 35 11.91 -6.27 -2.78
CA GLY A 35 10.78 -5.35 -2.62
C GLY A 35 11.17 -3.87 -2.67
N ASN A 36 12.42 -3.53 -2.95
CA ASN A 36 12.86 -2.14 -3.16
C ASN A 36 12.86 -1.83 -4.66
N SER A 37 11.68 -1.56 -5.23
CA SER A 37 11.53 -1.23 -6.65
C SER A 37 12.45 -0.09 -7.10
N ALA A 38 12.88 -0.12 -8.36
CA ALA A 38 13.87 0.82 -8.89
C ALA A 38 13.33 2.23 -9.20
N GLY A 39 12.00 2.41 -9.23
CA GLY A 39 11.37 3.70 -9.49
C GLY A 39 9.88 3.74 -9.18
N GLY A 40 9.30 4.93 -9.20
CA GLY A 40 7.95 5.22 -8.71
C GLY A 40 6.77 4.65 -9.49
N ALA A 41 7.02 4.01 -10.65
CA ALA A 41 5.98 3.26 -11.37
C ALA A 41 5.47 2.06 -10.57
N TYR A 42 6.33 1.47 -9.72
CA TYR A 42 5.99 0.33 -8.87
C TYR A 42 6.29 0.67 -7.42
N PRO A 43 5.40 0.39 -6.47
CA PRO A 43 5.66 0.65 -5.07
C PRO A 43 6.79 -0.22 -4.51
N LYS A 44 7.52 0.34 -3.55
CA LYS A 44 8.32 -0.44 -2.61
C LYS A 44 7.41 -1.28 -1.72
N LEU A 45 7.72 -2.56 -1.61
CA LEU A 45 7.04 -3.53 -0.74
C LEU A 45 7.89 -3.90 0.49
N ALA A 46 9.20 -3.66 0.43
CA ALA A 46 10.13 -3.98 1.51
C ALA A 46 9.71 -3.33 2.85
N GLY A 47 9.60 -4.14 3.89
CA GLY A 47 9.19 -3.75 5.25
C GLY A 47 7.81 -3.09 5.34
N GLN A 48 6.96 -3.30 4.34
CA GLN A 48 5.53 -3.00 4.48
C GLN A 48 4.86 -4.03 5.41
N HIS A 49 3.78 -3.63 6.07
CA HIS A 49 3.04 -4.53 6.97
C HIS A 49 2.44 -5.71 6.19
N ALA A 50 2.71 -6.94 6.64
CA ALA A 50 2.25 -8.16 5.96
C ALA A 50 0.73 -8.17 5.78
N ASP A 51 -0.04 -7.82 6.81
CA ASP A 51 -1.51 -7.78 6.72
C ASP A 51 -2.01 -6.74 5.72
N TYR A 52 -1.32 -5.60 5.61
CA TYR A 52 -1.63 -4.61 4.57
C TYR A 52 -1.37 -5.19 3.18
N LEU A 53 -0.24 -5.87 2.96
CA LEU A 53 0.08 -6.51 1.69
C LEU A 53 -0.95 -7.59 1.32
N VAL A 54 -1.33 -8.45 2.26
CA VAL A 54 -2.40 -9.46 2.05
C VAL A 54 -3.70 -8.77 1.66
N LYS A 55 -4.12 -7.74 2.41
CA LYS A 55 -5.32 -6.96 2.08
C LYS A 55 -5.24 -6.39 0.66
N GLN A 56 -4.13 -5.78 0.28
CA GLN A 56 -3.98 -5.20 -1.04
C GLN A 56 -4.04 -6.24 -2.16
N LEU A 57 -3.40 -7.40 -1.97
CA LEU A 57 -3.48 -8.52 -2.92
C LEU A 57 -4.92 -9.00 -3.09
N LYS A 58 -5.68 -9.14 -2.00
CA LYS A 58 -7.11 -9.50 -2.05
C LYS A 58 -7.96 -8.42 -2.74
N ASP A 59 -7.66 -7.16 -2.50
CA ASP A 59 -8.41 -6.02 -3.05
C ASP A 59 -8.21 -5.83 -4.56
N PHE A 60 -7.11 -6.35 -5.13
CA PHE A 60 -6.88 -6.39 -6.58
C PHE A 60 -7.69 -7.48 -7.31
N LYS A 61 -8.23 -8.46 -6.59
CA LYS A 61 -9.02 -9.55 -7.19
C LYS A 61 -10.46 -9.10 -7.47
N PRO A 62 -11.12 -9.69 -8.47
CA PRO A 62 -12.58 -9.65 -8.57
C PRO A 62 -13.22 -10.11 -7.26
N GLN A 63 -14.28 -9.43 -6.85
CA GLN A 63 -14.98 -9.70 -5.61
C GLN A 63 -16.09 -10.76 -5.82
N PRO A 64 -16.55 -11.44 -4.75
CA PRO A 64 -17.60 -12.46 -4.86
C PRO A 64 -18.84 -11.96 -5.62
N GLY A 65 -19.43 -12.86 -6.41
CA GLY A 65 -20.58 -12.53 -7.27
C GLY A 65 -20.22 -11.76 -8.55
N GLY A 66 -18.96 -11.83 -8.99
CA GLY A 66 -18.51 -11.21 -10.26
C GLY A 66 -18.32 -9.69 -10.19
N LYS A 67 -18.26 -9.13 -8.97
CA LYS A 67 -18.05 -7.70 -8.75
C LYS A 67 -16.62 -7.30 -9.13
N PRO A 68 -16.39 -6.07 -9.63
CA PRO A 68 -15.05 -5.61 -9.97
C PRO A 68 -14.15 -5.51 -8.72
N PRO A 69 -12.82 -5.50 -8.90
CA PRO A 69 -11.88 -5.24 -7.81
C PRO A 69 -12.16 -3.90 -7.12
N VAL A 70 -12.07 -3.86 -5.78
CA VAL A 70 -12.20 -2.62 -5.00
C VAL A 70 -10.95 -1.74 -5.07
N ARG A 71 -9.83 -2.33 -5.51
CA ARG A 71 -8.63 -1.62 -5.93
C ARG A 71 -8.37 -1.97 -7.39
N ASN A 72 -8.83 -1.13 -8.30
CA ASN A 72 -8.75 -1.42 -9.73
C ASN A 72 -7.31 -1.22 -10.25
N ASN A 73 -6.71 -2.30 -10.75
CA ASN A 73 -5.44 -2.25 -11.48
C ASN A 73 -5.33 -3.51 -12.34
N ALA A 74 -5.44 -3.38 -13.67
CA ALA A 74 -5.49 -4.51 -14.59
C ALA A 74 -4.23 -5.40 -14.51
N ILE A 75 -3.05 -4.81 -14.29
CA ILE A 75 -1.79 -5.54 -14.18
C ILE A 75 -1.83 -6.42 -12.92
N MET A 76 -2.04 -5.80 -11.75
CA MET A 76 -2.03 -6.51 -10.48
C MET A 76 -3.22 -7.46 -10.31
N ALA A 77 -4.36 -7.19 -10.95
CA ALA A 77 -5.51 -8.09 -10.93
C ALA A 77 -5.18 -9.46 -11.53
N GLY A 78 -4.38 -9.51 -12.61
CA GLY A 78 -3.93 -10.77 -13.20
C GLY A 78 -3.02 -11.56 -12.26
N PHE A 79 -2.01 -10.91 -11.70
CA PHE A 79 -1.06 -11.54 -10.78
C PHE A 79 -1.71 -11.97 -9.46
N ALA A 80 -2.55 -11.12 -8.86
CA ALA A 80 -3.21 -11.43 -7.60
C ALA A 80 -4.25 -12.55 -7.75
N SER A 81 -4.93 -12.63 -8.90
CA SER A 81 -5.88 -13.72 -9.18
C SER A 81 -5.23 -15.09 -9.30
N ALA A 82 -3.94 -15.14 -9.66
CA ALA A 82 -3.18 -16.39 -9.78
C ALA A 82 -2.65 -16.94 -8.44
N LEU A 83 -2.69 -16.14 -7.37
CA LEU A 83 -2.20 -16.55 -6.04
C LEU A 83 -3.32 -17.18 -5.21
N SER A 84 -2.97 -18.26 -4.51
CA SER A 84 -3.79 -18.78 -3.41
C SER A 84 -3.76 -17.83 -2.21
N ASP A 85 -4.72 -17.95 -1.30
CA ASP A 85 -4.74 -17.16 -0.06
C ASP A 85 -3.48 -17.39 0.78
N GLN A 86 -2.97 -18.63 0.83
CA GLN A 86 -1.73 -18.95 1.53
C GLN A 86 -0.51 -18.36 0.81
N ASP A 87 -0.46 -18.39 -0.51
CA ASP A 87 0.62 -17.77 -1.28
C ASP A 87 0.67 -16.25 -1.06
N MET A 88 -0.48 -15.58 -0.93
CA MET A 88 -0.54 -14.15 -0.55
C MET A 88 0.05 -13.89 0.83
N ILE A 89 -0.27 -14.74 1.81
CA ILE A 89 0.29 -14.66 3.17
C ILE A 89 1.81 -14.86 3.14
N ASN A 90 2.27 -15.87 2.40
CA ASN A 90 3.69 -16.20 2.29
C ASN A 90 4.50 -15.06 1.64
N VAL A 91 4.04 -14.53 0.49
CA VAL A 91 4.75 -13.44 -0.21
C VAL A 91 4.67 -12.11 0.56
N ALA A 92 3.56 -11.85 1.26
CA ALA A 92 3.43 -10.69 2.12
C ALA A 92 4.41 -10.76 3.30
N ALA A 93 4.53 -11.92 3.96
CA ALA A 93 5.49 -12.12 5.03
C ALA A 93 6.93 -11.97 4.54
N TRP A 94 7.25 -12.48 3.35
CA TRP A 94 8.57 -12.29 2.73
C TRP A 94 8.91 -10.82 2.53
N PHE A 95 8.04 -10.02 1.89
CA PHE A 95 8.32 -8.60 1.67
C PHE A 95 8.35 -7.80 2.97
N ALA A 96 7.50 -8.15 3.94
CA ALA A 96 7.50 -7.53 5.27
C ALA A 96 8.81 -7.78 6.03
N SER A 97 9.50 -8.89 5.79
CA SER A 97 10.79 -9.19 6.42
C SER A 97 11.98 -8.51 5.75
N GLN A 98 11.80 -7.87 4.59
CA GLN A 98 12.90 -7.20 3.89
C GLN A 98 13.19 -5.84 4.51
N THR A 99 14.46 -5.44 4.47
CA THR A 99 14.90 -4.12 4.93
C THR A 99 14.50 -3.04 3.92
N PRO A 100 13.68 -2.04 4.31
CA PRO A 100 13.38 -0.91 3.45
C PRO A 100 14.63 -0.07 3.17
N LYS A 101 14.84 0.30 1.91
CA LYS A 101 15.80 1.36 1.57
C LYS A 101 15.18 2.73 1.83
N PRO A 102 15.95 3.69 2.38
CA PRO A 102 15.49 5.07 2.54
C PRO A 102 14.92 5.64 1.24
N GLY A 103 13.95 6.53 1.36
CA GLY A 103 13.51 7.40 0.28
C GLY A 103 13.96 8.84 0.53
N PHE A 104 13.66 9.71 -0.42
CA PHE A 104 14.06 11.10 -0.38
C PHE A 104 12.90 11.95 -0.88
N ALA A 105 12.73 13.14 -0.28
CA ALA A 105 11.98 14.20 -0.92
C ALA A 105 12.84 14.78 -2.06
N HIS A 106 12.23 15.08 -3.19
CA HIS A 106 12.93 15.47 -4.41
C HIS A 106 12.81 16.96 -4.73
N ASP A 107 11.83 17.67 -4.16
CA ASP A 107 11.67 19.12 -4.34
C ASP A 107 11.74 19.87 -3.01
N ALA A 108 12.77 20.70 -2.83
CA ALA A 108 12.88 21.52 -1.61
C ALA A 108 11.71 22.51 -1.42
N LYS A 109 11.00 22.87 -2.50
CA LYS A 109 9.88 23.81 -2.47
C LYS A 109 8.58 23.17 -1.95
N THR A 110 8.41 21.87 -2.14
CA THR A 110 7.23 21.12 -1.69
C THR A 110 7.33 20.76 -0.21
N VAL A 111 8.54 20.53 0.30
CA VAL A 111 8.80 20.04 1.66
C VAL A 111 8.14 20.86 2.77
N PRO A 112 8.21 22.21 2.79
CA PRO A 112 7.56 23.00 3.85
C PRO A 112 6.04 22.80 3.89
N LEU A 113 5.38 22.77 2.73
CA LEU A 113 3.94 22.53 2.63
C LEU A 113 3.60 21.08 3.02
N GLY A 114 4.35 20.12 2.49
CA GLY A 114 4.16 18.70 2.80
C GLY A 114 4.32 18.40 4.29
N GLN A 115 5.33 18.99 4.94
CA GLN A 115 5.54 18.87 6.38
C GLN A 115 4.38 19.48 7.18
N LYS A 116 3.88 20.64 6.77
CA LYS A 116 2.74 21.30 7.41
C LYS A 116 1.50 20.41 7.35
N ILE A 117 1.18 19.85 6.18
CA ILE A 117 0.04 18.95 5.99
C ILE A 117 0.24 17.65 6.78
N TRP A 118 1.41 17.04 6.70
CA TRP A 118 1.70 15.77 7.37
C TRP A 118 1.53 15.86 8.88
N ARG A 119 2.04 16.94 9.50
CA ARG A 119 2.07 17.11 10.95
C ARG A 119 0.83 17.83 11.50
N GLY A 120 0.24 18.74 10.73
CA GLY A 120 -0.83 19.62 11.18
C GLY A 120 -2.17 19.45 10.46
N GLY A 121 -2.21 18.76 9.34
CA GLY A 121 -3.40 18.69 8.49
C GLY A 121 -3.73 20.04 7.84
N ILE A 122 -4.99 20.18 7.41
CA ILE A 122 -5.55 21.40 6.83
C ILE A 122 -6.95 21.60 7.44
N ALA A 123 -7.01 22.35 8.54
CA ALA A 123 -8.23 22.51 9.34
C ALA A 123 -9.41 23.03 8.51
N ASP A 124 -9.19 24.07 7.70
CA ASP A 124 -10.24 24.71 6.88
C ASP A 124 -10.81 23.77 5.81
N LYS A 125 -10.08 22.72 5.44
CA LYS A 125 -10.53 21.68 4.50
C LYS A 125 -10.98 20.41 5.20
N GLY A 126 -10.92 20.34 6.53
CA GLY A 126 -11.20 19.13 7.30
C GLY A 126 -10.22 17.99 7.02
N VAL A 127 -8.97 18.28 6.63
CA VAL A 127 -7.93 17.27 6.44
C VAL A 127 -7.21 17.06 7.78
N PRO A 128 -7.28 15.88 8.42
CA PRO A 128 -6.50 15.60 9.61
C PRO A 128 -5.00 15.50 9.27
N ALA A 129 -4.14 15.65 10.28
CA ALA A 129 -2.71 15.39 10.12
C ALA A 129 -2.48 13.93 9.67
N CYS A 130 -1.70 13.73 8.60
CA CYS A 130 -1.38 12.39 8.10
C CYS A 130 -0.68 11.54 9.17
N ALA A 131 0.17 12.19 9.98
CA ALA A 131 0.87 11.58 11.09
C ALA A 131 -0.05 11.00 12.17
N ALA A 132 -1.31 11.44 12.27
CA ALA A 132 -2.26 10.91 13.25
C ALA A 132 -2.58 9.42 13.02
N CYS A 133 -2.50 8.96 11.77
CA CYS A 133 -2.73 7.57 11.39
C CYS A 133 -1.45 6.88 10.90
N HIS A 134 -0.67 7.54 10.05
CA HIS A 134 0.54 6.96 9.47
C HIS A 134 1.79 7.12 10.36
N GLY A 135 1.65 7.79 11.51
CA GLY A 135 2.73 8.03 12.45
C GLY A 135 3.66 9.19 12.05
N PRO A 136 4.44 9.74 13.00
CA PRO A 136 5.27 10.92 12.76
C PRO A 136 6.33 10.68 11.68
N THR A 137 6.88 9.46 11.58
CA THR A 137 7.88 9.09 10.58
C THR A 137 7.28 8.28 9.44
N GLY A 138 5.96 8.15 9.32
CA GLY A 138 5.33 7.38 8.24
C GLY A 138 5.48 5.87 8.38
N GLN A 139 5.77 5.37 9.58
CA GLN A 139 5.94 3.95 9.86
C GLN A 139 4.62 3.16 9.82
N GLY A 140 3.48 3.85 9.96
CA GLY A 140 2.15 3.25 10.03
C GLY A 140 1.94 2.40 11.28
N ILE A 141 0.87 1.62 11.27
CA ILE A 141 0.51 0.66 12.33
C ILE A 141 0.07 -0.62 11.64
N PRO A 142 0.64 -1.80 11.97
CA PRO A 142 0.21 -3.07 11.41
C PRO A 142 -1.33 -3.23 11.45
N ILE A 143 -1.89 -3.87 10.41
CA ILE A 143 -3.34 -4.05 10.17
C ILE A 143 -4.10 -2.75 9.84
N GLN A 144 -3.78 -1.62 10.49
CA GLN A 144 -4.59 -0.41 10.42
C GLN A 144 -4.11 0.59 9.35
N TYR A 145 -2.82 0.91 9.33
CA TYR A 145 -2.27 1.99 8.50
C TYR A 145 -0.96 1.56 7.84
N PRO A 146 -0.84 1.64 6.50
CA PRO A 146 0.38 1.25 5.81
C PRO A 146 1.56 2.13 6.19
N ARG A 147 2.76 1.55 6.10
CA ARG A 147 4.01 2.30 6.02
C ARG A 147 4.00 3.17 4.76
N LEU A 148 4.26 4.46 4.91
CA LEU A 148 4.47 5.42 3.82
C LEU A 148 5.92 5.92 3.75
N SER A 149 6.67 5.79 4.85
CA SER A 149 8.10 6.14 4.93
C SER A 149 8.92 5.52 3.81
N GLY A 150 9.66 6.38 3.10
CA GLY A 150 10.59 5.96 2.06
C GLY A 150 9.94 5.50 0.76
N GLN A 151 8.60 5.54 0.64
CA GLN A 151 7.90 5.19 -0.58
C GLN A 151 8.19 6.20 -1.69
N TRP A 152 8.01 5.80 -2.95
CA TRP A 152 8.13 6.71 -4.08
C TRP A 152 7.06 7.80 -4.06
N SER A 153 7.47 9.06 -4.20
CA SER A 153 6.57 10.21 -4.27
C SER A 153 5.56 10.04 -5.41
N GLU A 154 6.01 9.59 -6.59
CA GLU A 154 5.15 9.36 -7.76
C GLU A 154 4.08 8.29 -7.50
N TYR A 155 4.44 7.22 -6.79
CA TYR A 155 3.48 6.20 -6.39
C TYR A 155 2.46 6.77 -5.40
N LEU A 156 2.90 7.54 -4.41
CA LEU A 156 2.03 8.17 -3.41
C LEU A 156 1.06 9.17 -4.06
N VAL A 157 1.54 10.01 -4.98
CA VAL A 157 0.70 10.90 -5.80
C VAL A 157 -0.34 10.09 -6.55
N THR A 158 0.08 9.00 -7.21
CA THR A 158 -0.84 8.11 -7.94
C THR A 158 -1.91 7.52 -7.02
N GLN A 159 -1.55 7.11 -5.79
CA GLN A 159 -2.51 6.53 -4.86
C GLN A 159 -3.50 7.57 -4.31
N LEU A 160 -3.03 8.75 -3.91
CA LEU A 160 -3.89 9.84 -3.45
C LEU A 160 -4.84 10.30 -4.55
N THR A 161 -4.34 10.43 -5.78
CA THR A 161 -5.16 10.75 -6.95
C THR A 161 -6.19 9.66 -7.24
N ALA A 162 -5.81 8.38 -7.13
CA ALA A 162 -6.74 7.27 -7.33
C ALA A 162 -7.86 7.23 -6.26
N PHE A 163 -7.54 7.58 -5.01
CA PHE A 163 -8.53 7.77 -3.95
C PHE A 163 -9.43 8.97 -4.25
N GLN A 164 -8.86 10.11 -4.64
CA GLN A 164 -9.60 11.32 -5.00
C GLN A 164 -10.53 11.09 -6.21
N GLN A 165 -10.15 10.26 -7.17
CA GLN A 165 -10.96 9.99 -8.36
C GLN A 165 -11.92 8.79 -8.20
N GLY A 166 -11.88 8.10 -7.06
CA GLY A 166 -12.69 6.91 -6.82
C GLY A 166 -12.29 5.69 -7.68
N THR A 167 -11.10 5.68 -8.28
CA THR A 167 -10.56 4.48 -8.96
C THR A 167 -9.91 3.50 -7.97
N ARG A 168 -9.64 3.97 -6.74
CA ARG A 168 -9.29 3.16 -5.58
C ARG A 168 -10.29 3.41 -4.45
N ASN A 169 -11.18 2.45 -4.17
CA ASN A 169 -12.27 2.58 -3.18
C ASN A 169 -12.14 1.58 -2.01
N ASN A 170 -10.95 1.02 -1.82
CA ASN A 170 -10.71 0.01 -0.78
C ASN A 170 -10.41 0.58 0.61
N ASN A 171 -10.62 1.89 0.81
CA ASN A 171 -10.47 2.59 2.09
C ASN A 171 -11.24 3.93 2.09
N GLU A 172 -12.33 4.00 2.84
CA GLU A 172 -13.21 5.19 2.89
C GLU A 172 -12.52 6.44 3.52
N PRO A 173 -11.76 6.34 4.63
CA PRO A 173 -11.05 7.48 5.17
C PRO A 173 -10.11 8.13 4.14
N MET A 174 -9.32 7.34 3.43
CA MET A 174 -8.39 7.86 2.41
C MET A 174 -9.11 8.44 1.19
N HIS A 175 -10.24 7.86 0.78
CA HIS A 175 -11.11 8.46 -0.24
C HIS A 175 -11.57 9.86 0.22
N THR A 176 -12.20 9.97 1.39
CA THR A 176 -12.68 11.24 1.94
C THR A 176 -11.57 12.28 2.13
N ILE A 177 -10.40 11.88 2.64
CA ILE A 177 -9.26 12.78 2.86
C ILE A 177 -8.71 13.27 1.52
N SER A 178 -8.54 12.39 0.53
CA SER A 178 -7.95 12.75 -0.76
C SER A 178 -8.84 13.70 -1.57
N HIS A 179 -10.16 13.58 -1.45
CA HIS A 179 -11.14 14.52 -2.04
C HIS A 179 -10.99 15.97 -1.55
N ARG A 180 -10.39 16.17 -0.37
CA ARG A 180 -10.20 17.50 0.23
C ARG A 180 -8.84 18.11 -0.12
N LEU A 181 -7.95 17.35 -0.74
CA LEU A 181 -6.64 17.84 -1.16
C LEU A 181 -6.71 18.38 -2.59
N SER A 182 -5.96 19.46 -2.84
CA SER A 182 -5.61 19.92 -4.18
C SER A 182 -4.40 19.15 -4.73
N ASP A 183 -4.16 19.25 -6.03
CA ASP A 183 -3.02 18.59 -6.70
C ASP A 183 -1.67 19.00 -6.10
N ASP A 184 -1.50 20.28 -5.74
CA ASP A 184 -0.26 20.77 -5.13
C ASP A 184 -0.07 20.25 -3.71
N GLU A 185 -1.16 20.10 -2.94
CA GLU A 185 -1.13 19.49 -1.61
C GLU A 185 -0.84 17.98 -1.69
N ILE A 186 -1.40 17.28 -2.67
CA ILE A 186 -1.10 15.87 -2.96
C ILE A 186 0.39 15.70 -3.28
N LYS A 187 0.93 16.49 -4.22
CA LYS A 187 2.35 16.45 -4.58
C LYS A 187 3.23 16.75 -3.35
N ALA A 188 2.86 17.77 -2.57
CA ALA A 188 3.66 18.17 -1.43
C ALA A 188 3.70 17.13 -0.31
N VAL A 189 2.55 16.57 0.07
CA VAL A 189 2.51 15.56 1.13
C VAL A 189 3.13 14.23 0.69
N ALA A 190 2.99 13.86 -0.59
CA ALA A 190 3.64 12.69 -1.16
C ALA A 190 5.17 12.81 -1.16
N ASP A 191 5.70 13.96 -1.59
CA ASP A 191 7.14 14.20 -1.63
C ASP A 191 7.74 14.24 -0.22
N TYR A 192 7.05 14.90 0.71
CA TYR A 192 7.47 14.90 2.12
C TYR A 192 7.47 13.48 2.71
N ALA A 193 6.41 12.69 2.49
CA ALA A 193 6.31 11.33 2.99
C ALA A 193 7.41 10.40 2.41
N ALA A 194 7.79 10.61 1.15
CA ALA A 194 8.88 9.89 0.50
C ALA A 194 10.23 10.06 1.22
N GLY A 195 10.48 11.24 1.82
CA GLY A 195 11.69 11.54 2.59
C GLY A 195 11.69 11.11 4.06
N LEU A 196 10.55 10.64 4.60
CA LEU A 196 10.45 10.24 6.01
C LEU A 196 11.20 8.93 6.30
N HIS A 197 11.80 8.85 7.48
CA HIS A 197 12.52 7.69 8.00
C HIS A 197 12.37 7.58 9.53
#